data_AF-A0A8H3BL16-F1
#
_entry.id   AF-A0A8H3BL16-F1
#
_cell.length_a   1.000
_cell.length_b   1.000
_cell.length_c   1.000
_cell.angle_alpha   90.00
_cell.angle_beta   90.00
_cell.angle_gamma   90.00
#
_symmetry.space_group_name_H-M   'P 1'
#
loop_
_entity.id
_entity.type
_entity.pdbx_description
1 polymer ?
#
loop_
_entity_poly.entity_id
_entity_poly.type
_entity_poly.pdbx_seq_one_letter_code
_entity_poly.pdbx_strand_id
1 'polypeptide(L)'
;MILTNGTYDIVNHSRIPRRAGAPPGSIAVGAPVMAVSLPLMLPIEVQRVGEDTYQFRLQTNHTVILGHSEQARKEVMPEVIEVQRDLAFVKLMRSSQDALWEVSGSEDGRFRIRVPNTDRCWTIPRFGGGLPPVSA
;
A
#
# COMPACT_ATOMS: atom_id res chain seq x y z
N MET A 1 14.62 14.32 4.59
CA MET A 1 15.34 13.02 4.55
C MET A 1 15.00 12.31 3.25
N ILE A 2 15.97 11.66 2.61
CA ILE A 2 15.78 10.94 1.34
C ILE A 2 15.66 9.44 1.63
N LEU A 3 14.70 8.75 1.00
CA LEU A 3 14.58 7.30 1.10
C LEU A 3 15.61 6.64 0.18
N THR A 4 16.49 5.80 0.72
CA THR A 4 17.50 5.11 -0.07
C THR A 4 16.92 3.90 -0.80
N ASN A 5 17.52 3.49 -1.91
CA ASN A 5 17.14 2.25 -2.58
C ASN A 5 17.41 1.04 -1.68
N GLY A 6 16.54 0.04 -1.71
CA GLY A 6 16.67 -1.15 -0.87
C GLY A 6 15.35 -1.89 -0.66
N THR A 7 15.36 -2.88 0.23
CA THR A 7 14.17 -3.66 0.58
C THR A 7 13.64 -3.23 1.95
N TYR A 8 12.34 -2.98 2.05
CA TYR A 8 11.71 -2.39 3.24
C TYR A 8 10.42 -3.08 3.68
N ASP A 9 10.30 -3.16 5.00
CA ASP A 9 9.08 -3.14 5.81
C ASP A 9 8.23 -1.87 5.64
N ILE A 10 7.10 -1.87 4.92
CA ILE A 10 6.15 -0.75 5.01
C ILE A 10 5.21 -0.99 6.19
N VAL A 11 5.30 -0.13 7.21
CA VAL A 11 4.49 -0.19 8.44
C VAL A 11 3.70 1.10 8.59
N ASN A 12 2.39 1.00 8.85
CA ASN A 12 1.61 2.20 9.13
C ASN A 12 1.86 2.71 10.57
N HIS A 13 1.86 4.03 10.75
CA HIS A 13 2.04 4.67 12.06
C HIS A 13 0.73 4.83 12.84
N SER A 14 -0.22 3.91 12.68
CA SER A 14 -1.49 3.96 13.41
C SER A 14 -1.34 3.40 14.84
N ARG A 15 -2.35 3.60 15.70
CA ARG A 15 -2.36 3.08 17.09
C ARG A 15 -2.05 1.59 17.18
N ILE A 16 -2.41 0.81 16.16
CA ILE A 16 -2.02 -0.59 16.02
C ILE A 16 -1.19 -0.70 14.73
N PRO A 17 0.14 -0.76 14.82
CA PRO A 17 1.01 -0.87 13.65
C PRO A 17 0.69 -2.16 12.88
N ARG A 18 0.46 -2.02 11.58
CA ARG A 18 0.26 -3.12 10.64
C ARG A 18 1.17 -2.93 9.45
N ARG A 19 1.54 -4.05 8.85
CA ARG A 19 2.48 -4.08 7.73
C ARG A 19 1.72 -4.22 6.42
N ALA A 20 2.27 -3.65 5.36
CA ALA A 20 1.81 -3.92 4.01
C ALA A 20 2.11 -5.39 3.66
N GLY A 21 1.10 -6.10 3.19
CA GLY A 21 1.31 -7.44 2.67
C GLY A 21 0.13 -7.97 1.86
N ALA A 22 0.16 -9.27 1.59
CA ALA A 22 -0.92 -9.97 0.90
C ALA A 22 -1.12 -11.36 1.54
N PRO A 23 -2.36 -11.87 1.61
CA PRO A 23 -2.59 -13.23 2.06
C PRO A 23 -1.85 -14.26 1.18
N PRO A 24 -1.50 -15.45 1.73
CA PRO A 24 -0.90 -16.53 0.95
C PRO A 24 -1.78 -16.88 -0.25
N GLY A 25 -1.16 -17.09 -1.42
CA GLY A 25 -1.89 -17.37 -2.66
C GLY A 25 -2.58 -16.16 -3.32
N SER A 26 -2.48 -14.96 -2.74
CA SER A 26 -3.14 -13.74 -3.25
C SER A 26 -2.19 -12.78 -3.98
N ILE A 27 -0.98 -13.21 -4.36
CA ILE A 27 -0.01 -12.40 -5.13
C ILE A 27 -0.37 -12.48 -6.63
N ALA A 28 -1.57 -12.05 -6.97
CA ALA A 28 -2.05 -11.94 -8.34
C ALA A 28 -2.10 -10.46 -8.75
N VAL A 29 -1.82 -10.18 -10.01
CA VAL A 29 -2.00 -8.84 -10.58
C VAL A 29 -3.45 -8.39 -10.39
N GLY A 30 -3.65 -7.18 -9.90
CA GLY A 30 -4.94 -6.61 -9.52
C GLY A 30 -5.32 -6.81 -8.05
N ALA A 31 -4.63 -7.71 -7.32
CA ALA A 31 -4.90 -7.95 -5.91
C ALA A 31 -4.52 -6.72 -5.05
N PRO A 32 -5.34 -6.36 -4.04
CA PRO A 32 -5.03 -5.26 -3.16
C PRO A 32 -3.93 -5.61 -2.16
N VAL A 33 -3.12 -4.63 -1.79
CA VAL A 33 -2.18 -4.72 -0.66
C VAL A 33 -2.91 -4.40 0.63
N MET A 34 -2.80 -5.30 1.61
CA MET A 34 -3.59 -5.34 2.83
C MET A 34 -2.74 -5.12 4.07
N ALA A 35 -3.42 -4.81 5.18
CA ALA A 35 -2.79 -4.69 6.48
C ALA A 35 -2.69 -6.08 7.14
N VAL A 36 -1.48 -6.60 7.27
CA VAL A 36 -1.25 -7.98 7.74
C VAL A 36 -0.28 -8.06 8.92
N SER A 37 -0.28 -9.22 9.57
CA SER A 37 0.70 -9.63 10.58
C SER A 37 1.79 -10.50 9.94
N LEU A 38 2.92 -10.66 10.63
CA LEU A 38 3.89 -11.71 10.33
C LEU A 38 3.19 -13.09 10.26
N PRO A 39 3.53 -13.97 9.29
CA PRO A 39 4.59 -13.87 8.27
C PRO A 39 4.10 -13.31 6.91
N LEU A 40 2.90 -12.74 6.83
CA LEU A 40 2.22 -12.42 5.55
C LEU A 40 2.69 -11.11 4.89
N MET A 41 3.72 -10.48 5.47
CA MET A 41 4.32 -9.26 4.95
C MET A 41 4.92 -9.48 3.56
N LEU A 42 4.89 -8.45 2.75
CA LEU A 42 5.58 -8.45 1.48
C LEU A 42 6.89 -7.68 1.64
N PRO A 43 8.06 -8.29 1.36
CA PRO A 43 9.29 -7.53 1.22
C PRO A 43 9.19 -6.63 -0.02
N ILE A 44 9.24 -5.31 0.19
CA ILE A 44 9.05 -4.33 -0.87
C ILE A 44 10.38 -3.71 -1.25
N GLU A 45 10.81 -3.95 -2.47
CA GLU A 45 11.94 -3.28 -3.10
C GLU A 45 11.53 -1.85 -3.49
N VAL A 46 12.33 -0.88 -3.05
CA VAL A 46 12.15 0.54 -3.33
C VAL A 46 13.28 1.01 -4.22
N GLN A 47 12.91 1.62 -5.35
CA GLN A 47 13.84 2.22 -6.29
C GLN A 47 13.47 3.68 -6.53
N ARG A 48 14.38 4.60 -6.23
CA ARG A 48 14.31 6.00 -6.62
C ARG A 48 14.54 6.13 -8.12
N VAL A 49 13.62 6.79 -8.82
CA VAL A 49 13.66 7.00 -10.28
C VAL A 49 13.63 8.47 -10.69
N GLY A 50 13.38 9.37 -9.74
CA GLY A 50 13.44 10.82 -9.90
C GLY A 50 13.88 11.50 -8.62
N GLU A 51 13.70 12.82 -8.51
CA GLU A 51 14.07 13.58 -7.31
C GLU A 51 13.27 13.09 -6.10
N ASP A 52 11.94 13.14 -6.15
CA ASP A 52 11.08 12.62 -5.08
C ASP A 52 10.19 11.46 -5.56
N THR A 53 10.50 10.91 -6.74
CA THR A 53 9.71 9.87 -7.39
C THR A 53 10.33 8.48 -7.20
N TYR A 54 9.51 7.53 -6.79
CA TYR A 54 9.92 6.17 -6.43
C TYR A 54 9.01 5.14 -7.07
N GLN A 55 9.57 3.97 -7.30
CA GLN A 55 8.85 2.77 -7.68
C GLN A 55 8.98 1.71 -6.57
N PHE A 56 7.86 1.07 -6.26
CA PHE A 56 7.78 0.02 -5.25
C PHE A 56 7.49 -1.31 -5.95
N ARG A 57 8.24 -2.37 -5.63
CA ARG A 57 8.14 -3.70 -6.26
C ARG A 57 8.14 -4.81 -5.22
N LEU A 58 7.52 -5.93 -5.52
CA LEU A 58 7.62 -7.12 -4.67
C LEU A 58 8.95 -7.85 -4.92
N GLN A 59 9.70 -8.16 -3.86
CA GLN A 59 10.97 -8.88 -3.97
C GLN A 59 10.79 -10.30 -4.56
N THR A 60 9.58 -10.88 -4.47
CA THR A 60 9.30 -12.22 -4.98
C THR A 60 9.31 -12.29 -6.51
N ASN A 61 9.06 -11.19 -7.21
CA ASN A 61 9.07 -11.15 -8.68
C ASN A 61 9.20 -9.72 -9.20
N HIS A 62 10.29 -9.41 -9.93
CA HIS A 62 10.53 -8.09 -10.52
C HIS A 62 9.48 -7.65 -11.55
N THR A 63 8.58 -8.56 -11.96
CA THR A 63 7.44 -8.22 -12.84
C THR A 63 6.23 -7.64 -12.09
N VAL A 64 6.25 -7.60 -10.75
CA VAL A 64 5.11 -7.10 -9.95
C VAL A 64 5.46 -5.80 -9.24
N ILE A 65 4.85 -4.72 -9.70
CA ILE A 65 4.96 -3.35 -9.19
C ILE A 65 3.72 -3.00 -8.35
N LEU A 66 3.89 -2.12 -7.37
CA LEU A 66 2.81 -1.62 -6.53
C LEU A 66 2.31 -0.31 -7.14
N GLY A 67 1.12 -0.35 -7.74
CA GLY A 67 0.46 0.83 -8.32
C GLY A 67 -0.75 1.26 -7.52
N HIS A 68 -1.26 2.45 -7.83
CA HIS A 68 -2.48 2.97 -7.22
C HIS A 68 -3.69 2.80 -8.14
N SER A 69 -4.86 2.54 -7.56
CA SER A 69 -6.12 2.46 -8.29
C SER A 69 -7.18 3.33 -7.61
N GLU A 70 -7.89 4.10 -8.41
CA GLU A 70 -9.11 4.81 -8.02
C GLU A 70 -10.29 3.82 -7.90
N GLN A 71 -10.15 2.78 -7.09
CA GLN A 71 -11.29 1.90 -6.88
C GLN A 71 -12.27 2.62 -5.97
N ALA A 72 -13.28 3.27 -6.57
CA ALA A 72 -14.43 3.80 -5.87
C ALA A 72 -15.04 2.65 -5.07
N ARG A 73 -14.83 2.66 -3.75
CA ARG A 73 -15.46 1.70 -2.86
C ARG A 73 -16.95 2.01 -2.88
N LYS A 74 -17.75 1.25 -3.64
CA LYS A 74 -19.19 1.20 -3.44
C LYS A 74 -19.41 0.39 -2.16
N GLU A 75 -19.22 1.03 -1.01
CA GLU A 75 -19.68 0.47 0.26
C GLU A 75 -21.21 0.40 0.20
N VAL A 76 -21.76 -0.80 0.00
CA VAL A 76 -23.14 -1.07 0.38
C VAL A 76 -23.10 -1.40 1.87
N MET A 77 -23.09 -0.37 2.71
CA MET A 77 -23.47 -0.51 4.11
C MET A 77 -24.84 0.16 4.26
N PRO A 78 -25.89 -0.56 4.69
CA PRO A 78 -27.13 0.10 5.08
C PRO A 78 -26.81 0.89 6.34
N GLU A 79 -27.01 2.20 6.26
CA GLU A 79 -26.88 3.14 7.37
C GLU A 79 -25.48 3.24 8.00
N VAL A 80 -24.66 4.14 7.45
CA VAL A 80 -23.91 5.19 8.18
C VAL A 80 -23.14 6.03 7.14
N ILE A 81 -23.48 7.31 7.12
CA ILE A 81 -22.80 8.53 6.65
C ILE A 81 -21.47 8.34 5.90
N GLU A 82 -21.41 8.94 4.69
CA GLU A 82 -20.21 9.23 3.88
C GLU A 82 -18.92 9.40 4.70
N VAL A 83 -17.81 8.77 4.29
CA VAL A 83 -16.52 9.42 3.96
C VAL A 83 -15.58 8.36 3.37
N GLN A 84 -15.32 8.38 2.06
CA GLN A 84 -14.07 7.82 1.51
C GLN A 84 -13.80 8.29 0.07
N ARG A 85 -13.40 9.57 -0.10
CA ARG A 85 -13.01 10.13 -1.41
C ARG A 85 -11.50 10.29 -1.64
N ASP A 86 -10.67 10.04 -0.63
CA ASP A 86 -9.25 10.46 -0.65
C ASP A 86 -8.22 9.32 -0.46
N LEU A 87 -8.63 8.06 -0.61
CA LEU A 87 -7.72 6.92 -0.43
C LEU A 87 -7.28 6.33 -1.78
N ALA A 88 -5.97 6.13 -1.94
CA ALA A 88 -5.41 5.36 -3.04
C ALA A 88 -5.24 3.90 -2.62
N PHE A 89 -5.95 2.99 -3.29
CA PHE A 89 -5.78 1.55 -3.08
C PHE A 89 -4.55 1.08 -3.82
N VAL A 90 -3.69 0.35 -3.12
CA VAL A 90 -2.49 -0.23 -3.74
C VAL A 90 -2.79 -1.59 -4.29
N LYS A 91 -2.44 -1.81 -5.56
CA LYS A 91 -2.62 -3.07 -6.25
C LYS A 91 -1.33 -3.54 -6.90
N LEU A 92 -1.23 -4.85 -7.06
CA LEU A 92 -0.16 -5.49 -7.79
C LEU A 92 -0.37 -5.28 -9.31
N MET A 93 0.62 -4.77 -10.02
CA MET A 93 0.55 -4.44 -11.45
C MET A 93 1.75 -5.02 -12.21
N ARG A 94 1.66 -5.19 -13.53
CA ARG A 94 2.77 -5.72 -14.34
C ARG A 94 3.77 -4.66 -14.80
N SER A 95 3.29 -3.49 -15.22
CA SER A 95 4.08 -2.29 -15.53
C SER A 95 3.11 -1.16 -15.89
N SER A 96 3.17 0.01 -15.23
CA SER A 96 2.43 1.23 -15.59
C SER A 96 3.11 2.46 -14.99
N GLN A 97 2.87 3.63 -15.59
CA GLN A 97 3.18 4.93 -15.00
C GLN A 97 2.37 5.18 -13.70
N ASP A 98 1.22 4.52 -13.52
CA ASP A 98 0.40 4.54 -12.30
C ASP A 98 1.01 3.81 -11.08
N ALA A 99 2.30 3.45 -11.18
CA ALA A 99 3.07 2.83 -10.11
C ALA A 99 4.31 3.62 -9.71
N LEU A 100 4.29 4.91 -10.05
CA LEU A 100 5.17 5.91 -9.48
C LEU A 100 4.53 6.53 -8.26
N TRP A 101 5.36 6.85 -7.28
CA TRP A 101 4.95 7.39 -6.00
C TRP A 101 5.85 8.56 -5.63
N GLU A 102 5.27 9.61 -5.08
CA GLU A 102 6.04 10.69 -4.48
C GLU A 102 6.31 10.37 -3.01
N VAL A 103 7.57 10.42 -2.58
CA VAL A 103 7.95 10.11 -1.20
C VAL A 103 8.64 11.31 -0.57
N SER A 104 8.11 11.74 0.58
CA SER A 104 8.71 12.78 1.42
C SER A 104 9.03 12.22 2.80
N GLY A 105 10.21 12.53 3.34
CA GLY A 105 10.67 12.06 4.65
C GLY A 105 10.73 13.18 5.69
N SER A 106 10.24 12.92 6.90
CA SER A 106 10.36 13.80 8.06
C SER A 106 11.66 13.56 8.85
N GLU A 107 12.01 14.48 9.74
CA GLU A 107 13.25 14.45 10.54
C GLU A 107 13.31 13.25 11.51
N ASP A 108 12.15 12.70 11.87
CA ASP A 108 12.01 11.54 12.76
C ASP A 108 12.08 10.20 12.03
N GLY A 109 12.48 10.20 10.75
CA GLY A 109 12.65 8.98 9.95
C GLY A 109 11.35 8.38 9.42
N ARG A 110 10.21 9.08 9.52
CA ARG A 110 8.95 8.66 8.91
C ARG A 110 8.86 9.14 7.47
N PHE A 111 8.14 8.37 6.65
CA PHE A 111 7.93 8.70 5.25
C PHE A 111 6.44 8.79 4.93
N ARG A 112 6.09 9.75 4.09
CA ARG A 112 4.76 9.88 3.49
C ARG A 112 4.87 9.48 2.02
N ILE A 113 4.05 8.53 1.61
CA ILE A 113 3.99 7.98 0.25
C ILE A 113 2.70 8.49 -0.41
N ARG A 114 2.82 9.27 -1.48
CA ARG A 114 1.71 9.96 -2.16
C ARG A 114 1.56 9.52 -3.61
N VAL A 115 0.32 9.59 -4.09
CA VAL A 115 0.02 9.48 -5.51
C VAL A 115 0.48 10.78 -6.20
N PRO A 116 1.26 10.70 -7.30
CA PRO A 116 1.79 11.88 -7.97
C PRO A 116 0.70 12.89 -8.37
N ASN A 117 1.00 14.19 -8.24
CA ASN A 117 0.08 15.28 -8.58
C ASN A 117 -1.27 15.27 -7.83
N THR A 118 -1.35 14.61 -6.68
CA THR A 118 -2.55 14.60 -5.83
C THR A 118 -2.19 14.73 -4.35
N ASP A 119 -3.17 15.09 -3.53
CA ASP A 119 -3.02 15.06 -2.07
C ASP A 119 -3.27 13.65 -1.47
N ARG A 120 -3.51 12.65 -2.32
CA ARG A 120 -3.84 11.29 -1.87
C ARG A 120 -2.59 10.56 -1.40
N CYS A 121 -2.70 9.93 -0.23
CA CYS A 121 -1.63 9.11 0.34
C CYS A 121 -1.96 7.62 0.20
N TRP A 122 -0.92 6.79 0.12
CA TRP A 122 -1.06 5.35 0.28
C TRP A 122 -1.77 5.07 1.60
N THR A 123 -2.93 4.42 1.52
CA THR A 123 -3.62 3.92 2.70
C THR A 123 -3.69 2.41 2.66
N ILE A 124 -3.23 1.76 3.74
CA ILE A 124 -3.35 0.31 3.90
C ILE A 124 -4.73 0.03 4.50
N PRO A 125 -5.67 -0.61 3.77
CA PRO A 125 -7.00 -0.88 4.29
C PRO A 125 -6.94 -1.75 5.54
N ARG A 126 -7.70 -1.39 6.58
CA ARG A 126 -7.78 -2.16 7.83
C ARG A 126 -8.46 -3.52 7.65
N PHE A 127 -9.31 -3.65 6.63
CA PHE A 127 -10.19 -4.79 6.44
C PHE A 127 -10.07 -5.38 5.04
N GLY A 128 -9.43 -6.54 4.97
CA GLY A 128 -9.68 -7.55 3.96
C GLY A 128 -8.60 -8.62 4.05
N GLY A 129 -9.02 -9.82 4.45
CA GLY A 129 -8.16 -10.98 4.63
C GLY A 129 -8.08 -11.53 6.05
N GLY A 130 -8.71 -10.88 7.04
CA GLY A 130 -9.00 -11.55 8.31
C GLY A 130 -10.28 -12.36 8.16
N LEU A 131 -10.21 -13.69 8.34
CA LEU A 131 -11.41 -14.46 8.63
C LEU A 131 -12.12 -13.78 9.82
N PRO A 132 -13.46 -13.65 9.81
CA PRO A 132 -14.18 -13.09 10.93
C PRO A 132 -13.81 -13.85 12.21
N PRO A 133 -13.85 -13.21 13.40
CA PRO A 133 -13.72 -13.94 14.63
C PRO A 133 -14.76 -15.07 14.61
N VAL A 134 -14.30 -16.31 14.83
CA VAL A 134 -15.21 -17.40 15.12
C VAL A 134 -15.84 -17.03 16.46
N SER A 135 -17.10 -16.63 16.42
CA SER A 135 -17.91 -16.48 17.62
C SER A 135 -17.91 -17.82 18.34
N ALA A 136 -17.39 -17.84 19.57
CA ALA A 136 -17.64 -18.93 20.51
C ALA A 136 -19.10 -18.89 20.98
#